data_AF-A0AA43A0N4-F1
#
_entry.id   AF-A0AA43A0N4-F1
#
_cell.length_a   1.000
_cell.length_b   1.000
_cell.length_c   1.000
_cell.angle_alpha   90.00
_cell.angle_beta   90.00
_cell.angle_gamma   90.00
#
_symmetry.space_group_name_H-M   'P 1'
#
loop_
_entity.id
_entity.type
_entity.pdbx_description
1 polymer ?
#
loop_
_entity_poly.entity_id
_entity_poly.type
_entity_poly.pdbx_seq_one_letter_code
_entity_poly.pdbx_strand_id
1 'polypeptide(L)'
;MLEVQTDNLNQPCPLYEKHQGQSSPEPAYIELDCRDGGQLYAYSDCSTNGTSHEVFHELAVQWPINGTTKGADLQGLFNDEGFLSCCRRILGGFTEDWDGRNIVGTFNEDALDAIAEADHLISSLSDQDVDVWDADEWLFTSSTLIDHWPGGMSLDDAVDSAEKDKENYLSSHEVVVGSIRNALLVRALDYFDGEPAAIYVNHIEALLKNHKITEDDASDWVSQFGAN
;
A
#
# COMPACT_ATOMS: atom_id res chain seq x y z
N MET A 1 -25.95 5.28 12.25
CA MET A 1 -25.68 6.29 11.20
C MET A 1 -24.44 5.75 10.54
N LEU A 2 -24.47 5.54 9.22
CA LEU A 2 -23.32 4.95 8.51
C LEU A 2 -22.07 5.78 8.77
N GLU A 3 -21.05 5.14 9.33
CA GLU A 3 -19.72 5.68 9.52
C GLU A 3 -18.83 5.22 8.37
N VAL A 4 -18.06 6.15 7.80
CA VAL A 4 -17.17 5.89 6.65
C VAL A 4 -15.75 6.21 7.08
N GLN A 5 -14.86 5.22 6.99
CA GLN A 5 -13.46 5.35 7.36
C GLN A 5 -12.60 5.55 6.12
N THR A 6 -11.88 6.67 6.08
CA THR A 6 -11.02 7.04 4.93
C THR A 6 -9.58 7.34 5.32
N ASP A 7 -9.22 7.23 6.60
CA ASP A 7 -7.93 7.66 7.13
C ASP A 7 -6.75 6.94 6.45
N ASN A 8 -6.90 5.66 6.14
CA ASN A 8 -5.89 4.85 5.45
C ASN A 8 -5.84 5.10 3.93
N LEU A 9 -6.84 5.76 3.33
CA LEU A 9 -6.96 5.89 1.88
C LEU A 9 -6.15 7.04 1.27
N ASN A 10 -5.37 7.76 2.06
CA ASN A 10 -4.60 8.92 1.62
C ASN A 10 -3.30 8.57 0.88
N GLN A 11 -2.90 7.30 0.88
CA GLN A 11 -1.73 6.81 0.15
C GLN A 11 -2.08 6.51 -1.31
N PRO A 12 -1.11 6.56 -2.24
CA PRO A 12 -1.34 6.23 -3.65
C PRO A 12 -1.99 4.86 -3.88
N CYS A 13 -1.48 3.80 -3.22
CA CYS A 13 -2.06 2.45 -3.20
C CYS A 13 -2.16 1.98 -1.73
N PRO A 14 -3.23 2.34 -1.02
CA PRO A 14 -3.30 2.19 0.43
C PRO A 14 -3.47 0.74 0.90
N LEU A 15 -3.94 -0.14 0.01
CA LEU A 15 -4.17 -1.56 0.29
C LEU A 15 -3.10 -2.46 -0.35
N TYR A 16 -2.05 -1.87 -0.92
CA TYR A 16 -0.97 -2.65 -1.50
C TYR A 16 -0.05 -3.15 -0.39
N GLU A 17 -0.19 -4.44 -0.10
CA GLU A 17 0.68 -5.15 0.82
C GLU A 17 1.25 -6.38 0.10
N LYS A 18 2.57 -6.47 0.01
CA LYS A 18 3.26 -7.61 -0.62
C LYS A 18 4.46 -7.97 0.24
N HIS A 19 4.48 -9.19 0.77
CA HIS A 19 5.59 -9.67 1.56
C HIS A 19 6.71 -10.24 0.67
N GLN A 20 7.93 -10.19 1.19
CA GLN A 20 9.10 -10.72 0.49
C GLN A 20 8.89 -12.19 0.12
N GLY A 21 9.10 -12.52 -1.16
CA GLY A 21 8.93 -13.87 -1.70
C GLY A 21 7.53 -14.20 -2.22
N GLN A 22 6.56 -13.30 -2.08
CA GLN A 22 5.25 -13.44 -2.72
C GLN A 22 5.27 -12.97 -4.18
N SER A 23 4.51 -13.68 -5.03
CA SER A 23 4.34 -13.33 -6.45
C SER A 23 3.29 -12.26 -6.70
N SER A 24 2.42 -12.01 -5.72
CA SER A 24 1.25 -11.13 -5.83
C SER A 24 1.01 -10.43 -4.50
N PRO A 25 0.38 -9.25 -4.49
CA PRO A 25 -0.04 -8.60 -3.26
C PRO A 25 -1.10 -9.44 -2.53
N GLU A 26 -1.26 -9.15 -1.25
CA GLU A 26 -2.32 -9.72 -0.42
C GLU A 26 -3.71 -9.34 -0.93
N PRO A 27 -4.73 -10.19 -0.70
CA PRO A 27 -6.12 -9.84 -0.98
C PRO A 27 -6.53 -8.54 -0.30
N ALA A 28 -7.38 -7.77 -0.98
CA ALA A 28 -7.95 -6.53 -0.44
C ALA A 28 -9.47 -6.54 -0.54
N TYR A 29 -10.12 -5.86 0.40
CA TYR A 29 -11.56 -5.86 0.54
C TYR A 29 -12.09 -4.48 0.89
N ILE A 30 -13.32 -4.20 0.43
CA ILE A 30 -14.21 -3.22 1.03
C ILE A 30 -15.19 -3.99 1.92
N GLU A 31 -15.39 -3.55 3.14
CA GLU A 31 -16.33 -4.17 4.06
C GLU A 31 -17.30 -3.14 4.64
N LEU A 32 -18.57 -3.53 4.69
CA LEU A 32 -19.63 -2.87 5.43
C LEU A 32 -20.01 -3.77 6.61
N ASP A 33 -19.47 -3.48 7.79
CA ASP A 33 -19.96 -4.06 9.04
C ASP A 33 -21.34 -3.49 9.33
N CYS A 34 -22.37 -4.34 9.37
CA CYS A 34 -23.75 -3.89 9.51
C CYS A 34 -24.17 -3.63 10.96
N ARG A 35 -23.30 -3.97 11.92
CA ARG A 35 -23.54 -3.78 13.35
C ARG A 35 -23.42 -2.30 13.73
N ASP A 36 -23.97 -1.96 14.89
CA ASP A 36 -23.86 -0.63 15.52
C ASP A 36 -24.19 0.56 14.61
N GLY A 37 -25.02 0.35 13.58
CA GLY A 37 -25.48 1.39 12.66
C GLY A 37 -24.61 1.59 11.43
N GLY A 38 -23.66 0.70 11.16
CA GLY A 38 -22.92 0.58 9.92
C GLY A 38 -21.52 1.20 9.94
N GLN A 39 -20.48 0.42 9.66
CA GLN A 39 -19.12 0.91 9.42
C GLN A 39 -18.61 0.44 8.06
N LEU A 40 -18.24 1.41 7.21
CA LEU A 40 -17.68 1.17 5.89
C LEU A 40 -16.18 1.49 5.89
N TYR A 41 -15.37 0.52 5.50
CA TYR A 41 -13.91 0.64 5.45
C TYR A 41 -13.32 -0.27 4.37
N ALA A 42 -12.03 -0.05 4.04
CA ALA A 42 -11.29 -0.91 3.13
C ALA A 42 -9.95 -1.32 3.74
N TYR A 43 -9.50 -2.54 3.49
CA TYR A 43 -8.31 -3.12 4.12
C TYR A 43 -7.65 -4.20 3.25
N SER A 44 -6.35 -4.44 3.47
CA SER A 44 -5.62 -5.62 3.00
C SER A 44 -5.69 -6.73 4.06
N ASP A 45 -5.82 -7.97 3.62
CA ASP A 45 -5.90 -9.13 4.52
C ASP A 45 -4.71 -10.08 4.30
N CYS A 46 -3.77 -10.08 5.25
CA CYS A 46 -2.64 -11.00 5.27
C CYS A 46 -2.97 -12.37 5.87
N SER A 47 -4.23 -12.62 6.26
CA SER A 47 -4.64 -13.86 6.89
C SER A 47 -4.86 -14.98 5.88
N THR A 48 -4.49 -16.20 6.27
CA THR A 48 -4.53 -17.39 5.41
C THR A 48 -5.97 -17.81 5.08
N ASN A 49 -6.54 -17.27 3.98
CA ASN A 49 -7.77 -17.76 3.32
C ASN A 49 -9.00 -17.95 4.22
N GLY A 50 -9.07 -17.26 5.36
CA GLY A 50 -10.18 -17.38 6.30
C GLY A 50 -11.17 -16.24 6.11
N THR A 51 -12.45 -16.55 5.89
CA THR A 51 -13.51 -15.54 5.99
C THR A 51 -13.60 -15.06 7.45
N SER A 52 -13.67 -13.75 7.65
CA SER A 52 -13.86 -13.18 9.00
C SER A 52 -15.13 -13.73 9.65
N HIS A 53 -15.16 -13.77 10.98
CA HIS A 53 -16.33 -14.27 11.71
C HIS A 53 -17.59 -13.47 11.33
N GLU A 54 -17.45 -12.16 11.22
CA GLU A 54 -18.49 -11.22 10.80
C GLU A 54 -19.08 -11.58 9.45
N VAL A 55 -18.24 -11.77 8.43
CA VAL A 55 -18.70 -12.13 7.08
C VAL A 55 -19.27 -13.55 7.06
N PHE A 56 -18.67 -14.49 7.78
CA PHE A 56 -19.15 -15.87 7.86
C PHE A 56 -20.54 -15.98 8.51
N HIS A 57 -20.83 -15.10 9.48
CA HIS A 57 -22.12 -15.01 10.16
C HIS A 57 -23.08 -13.99 9.53
N GLU A 58 -22.79 -13.49 8.33
CA GLU A 58 -23.61 -12.52 7.60
C GLU A 58 -23.85 -11.19 8.35
N LEU A 59 -22.96 -10.85 9.30
CA LEU A 59 -22.99 -9.60 10.07
C LEU A 59 -22.31 -8.44 9.34
N ALA A 60 -21.52 -8.76 8.31
CA ALA A 60 -20.88 -7.80 7.42
C ALA A 60 -21.02 -8.24 5.97
N VAL A 61 -21.04 -7.27 5.07
CA VAL A 61 -20.94 -7.50 3.61
C VAL A 61 -19.53 -7.13 3.18
N GLN A 62 -18.90 -8.01 2.41
CA GLN A 62 -17.54 -7.84 1.95
C GLN A 62 -17.47 -7.97 0.42
N TRP A 63 -16.78 -7.03 -0.21
CA TRP A 63 -16.53 -7.02 -1.65
C TRP A 63 -15.02 -7.11 -1.91
N PRO A 64 -14.56 -8.07 -2.72
CA PRO A 64 -13.16 -8.17 -3.10
C PRO A 64 -12.78 -7.04 -4.05
N ILE A 65 -11.60 -6.47 -3.84
CA ILE A 65 -10.99 -5.46 -4.73
C ILE A 65 -9.52 -5.80 -4.97
N ASN A 66 -8.90 -5.12 -5.93
CA ASN A 66 -7.47 -5.27 -6.15
C ASN A 66 -6.69 -4.48 -5.08
N GLY A 67 -5.64 -5.08 -4.51
CA GLY A 67 -4.72 -4.36 -3.61
C GLY A 67 -4.00 -3.21 -4.30
N THR A 68 -3.95 -3.19 -5.63
CA THR A 68 -3.38 -2.08 -6.41
C THR A 68 -4.36 -0.94 -6.68
N THR A 69 -5.63 -1.01 -6.26
CA THR A 69 -6.58 0.10 -6.45
C THR A 69 -6.08 1.38 -5.78
N LYS A 70 -6.17 2.52 -6.48
CA LYS A 70 -5.67 3.79 -5.93
C LYS A 70 -6.50 4.29 -4.76
N GLY A 71 -5.84 4.93 -3.81
CA GLY A 71 -6.51 5.56 -2.67
C GLY A 71 -7.48 6.67 -3.09
N ALA A 72 -7.16 7.44 -4.12
CA ALA A 72 -8.05 8.47 -4.65
C ALA A 72 -9.35 7.89 -5.25
N ASP A 73 -9.29 6.73 -5.90
CA ASP A 73 -10.46 6.09 -6.50
C ASP A 73 -11.35 5.45 -5.43
N LEU A 74 -10.75 4.85 -4.39
CA LEU A 74 -11.47 4.39 -3.20
C LEU A 74 -12.17 5.54 -2.47
N GLN A 75 -11.48 6.68 -2.29
CA GLN A 75 -12.10 7.89 -1.73
C GLN A 75 -13.23 8.40 -2.62
N GLY A 76 -13.06 8.35 -3.94
CA GLY A 76 -14.10 8.70 -4.90
C GLY A 76 -15.35 7.85 -4.70
N LEU A 77 -15.19 6.53 -4.62
CA LEU A 77 -16.28 5.59 -4.35
C LEU A 77 -16.94 5.83 -2.98
N PHE A 78 -16.14 6.06 -1.93
CA PHE A 78 -16.66 6.29 -0.57
C PHE A 78 -17.40 7.62 -0.41
N ASN A 79 -17.21 8.55 -1.36
CA ASN A 79 -17.96 9.80 -1.45
C ASN A 79 -19.08 9.77 -2.51
N ASP A 80 -19.23 8.66 -3.25
CA ASP A 80 -20.27 8.52 -4.27
C ASP A 80 -21.64 8.26 -3.62
N GLU A 81 -22.60 9.13 -3.90
CA GLU A 81 -23.94 9.01 -3.32
C GLU A 81 -24.71 7.77 -3.79
N GLY A 82 -24.40 7.22 -4.96
CA GLY A 82 -24.96 5.95 -5.43
C GLY A 82 -24.50 4.79 -4.57
N PHE A 83 -23.19 4.70 -4.34
CA PHE A 83 -22.60 3.69 -3.46
C PHE A 83 -23.06 3.83 -2.00
N LEU A 84 -23.05 5.05 -1.47
CA LEU A 84 -23.56 5.32 -0.11
C LEU A 84 -25.05 5.04 0.03
N SER A 85 -25.85 5.26 -1.03
CA SER A 85 -27.26 4.87 -1.07
C SER A 85 -27.43 3.36 -0.96
N CYS A 86 -26.61 2.58 -1.67
CA CYS A 86 -26.60 1.11 -1.55
C CYS A 86 -26.27 0.69 -0.12
N CYS A 87 -25.21 1.23 0.49
CA CYS A 87 -24.84 0.93 1.88
C CYS A 87 -25.99 1.20 2.86
N ARG A 88 -26.69 2.32 2.70
CA ARG A 88 -27.85 2.66 3.55
C ARG A 88 -29.03 1.71 3.37
N ARG A 89 -29.29 1.22 2.15
CA ARG A 89 -30.33 0.21 1.86
C ARG A 89 -29.98 -1.15 2.47
N ILE A 90 -28.71 -1.56 2.38
CA ILE A 90 -28.20 -2.77 3.03
C ILE A 90 -28.47 -2.71 4.54
N LEU A 91 -28.05 -1.63 5.21
CA LEU A 91 -28.30 -1.45 6.65
C LEU A 91 -29.80 -1.38 6.99
N GLY A 92 -30.61 -0.77 6.14
CA GLY A 92 -32.06 -0.68 6.34
C GLY A 92 -32.79 -2.02 6.21
N GLY A 93 -32.22 -2.97 5.46
CA GLY A 93 -32.75 -4.31 5.29
C GLY A 93 -32.03 -5.40 6.09
N PHE A 94 -31.03 -5.03 6.88
CA PHE A 94 -30.29 -5.92 7.77
C PHE A 94 -31.02 -6.13 9.09
N THR A 95 -31.05 -7.38 9.55
CA THR A 95 -31.43 -7.74 10.91
C THR A 95 -30.49 -8.80 11.45
N GLU A 96 -30.27 -8.82 12.76
CA GLU A 96 -29.54 -9.89 13.44
C GLU A 96 -30.48 -10.72 14.33
N ASP A 97 -30.28 -12.03 14.36
CA ASP A 97 -31.02 -12.95 15.23
C ASP A 97 -30.10 -14.04 15.81
N TRP A 98 -30.51 -14.62 16.92
CA TRP A 98 -29.81 -15.74 17.55
C TRP A 98 -30.31 -17.07 16.98
N ASP A 99 -29.46 -17.80 16.23
CA ASP A 99 -29.83 -19.06 15.55
C ASP A 99 -29.86 -20.29 16.49
N GLY A 100 -29.61 -20.08 17.78
CA GLY A 100 -29.44 -21.15 18.77
C GLY A 100 -27.99 -21.48 19.11
N ARG A 101 -27.02 -20.94 18.37
CA ARG A 101 -25.57 -21.10 18.62
C ARG A 101 -24.78 -19.80 18.49
N ASN A 102 -25.13 -18.96 17.53
CA ASN A 102 -24.45 -17.70 17.23
C ASN A 102 -25.46 -16.60 16.89
N ILE A 103 -24.97 -15.36 16.89
CA ILE A 103 -25.69 -14.24 16.27
C ILE A 103 -25.40 -14.32 14.78
N VAL A 104 -26.45 -14.29 13.97
CA VAL A 104 -26.37 -14.29 12.50
C VAL A 104 -27.13 -13.12 11.94
N GLY A 105 -26.60 -12.53 10.87
CA GLY A 105 -27.29 -11.53 10.09
C GLY A 105 -28.25 -12.15 9.08
N THR A 106 -29.23 -11.38 8.65
CA THR A 106 -30.08 -11.69 7.51
C THR A 106 -30.42 -10.41 6.76
N PHE A 107 -30.52 -10.52 5.44
CA PHE A 107 -30.84 -9.40 4.55
C PHE A 107 -32.19 -9.64 3.86
N ASN A 108 -33.00 -8.59 3.77
CA ASN A 108 -34.22 -8.61 2.97
C ASN A 108 -33.91 -8.44 1.47
N GLU A 109 -34.95 -8.51 0.62
CA GLU A 109 -34.82 -8.40 -0.84
C GLU A 109 -34.17 -7.08 -1.29
N ASP A 110 -34.56 -5.93 -0.71
CA ASP A 110 -33.98 -4.62 -1.06
C ASP A 110 -32.49 -4.53 -0.68
N ALA A 111 -32.10 -5.11 0.46
CA ALA A 111 -30.70 -5.18 0.86
C ALA A 111 -29.89 -6.08 -0.08
N LEU A 112 -30.42 -7.24 -0.47
CA LEU A 112 -29.75 -8.12 -1.43
C LEU A 112 -29.57 -7.45 -2.80
N ASP A 113 -30.60 -6.74 -3.29
CA ASP A 113 -30.50 -5.95 -4.53
C ASP A 113 -29.44 -4.84 -4.40
N ALA A 114 -29.37 -4.17 -3.24
CA ALA A 114 -28.37 -3.14 -2.98
C ALA A 114 -26.94 -3.71 -2.87
N ILE A 115 -26.76 -4.94 -2.37
CA ILE A 115 -25.46 -5.63 -2.38
C ILE A 115 -24.98 -5.85 -3.81
N ALA A 116 -25.87 -6.32 -4.70
CA ALA A 116 -25.55 -6.54 -6.10
C ALA A 116 -25.26 -5.22 -6.85
N GLU A 117 -26.01 -4.15 -6.55
CA GLU A 117 -25.76 -2.83 -7.12
C GLU A 117 -24.41 -2.25 -6.66
N ALA A 118 -24.08 -2.39 -5.37
CA ALA A 118 -22.78 -2.01 -4.82
C ALA A 118 -21.63 -2.79 -5.48
N ASP A 119 -21.79 -4.10 -5.68
CA ASP A 119 -20.81 -4.94 -6.37
C ASP A 119 -20.56 -4.45 -7.81
N HIS A 120 -21.60 -4.06 -8.53
CA HIS A 120 -21.46 -3.46 -9.85
C HIS A 120 -20.69 -2.13 -9.84
N LEU A 121 -20.95 -1.25 -8.86
CA LEU A 121 -20.21 0.00 -8.72
C LEU A 121 -18.73 -0.25 -8.42
N ILE A 122 -18.44 -1.20 -7.53
CA ILE A 122 -17.07 -1.59 -7.17
C ILE A 122 -16.36 -2.22 -8.35
N SER A 123 -17.03 -3.02 -9.17
CA SER A 123 -16.43 -3.64 -10.36
C SER A 123 -15.91 -2.62 -11.39
N SER A 124 -16.38 -1.38 -11.35
CA SER A 124 -15.83 -0.31 -12.20
C SER A 124 -14.44 0.18 -11.74
N LEU A 125 -14.03 -0.13 -10.51
CA LEU A 125 -12.70 0.19 -10.00
C LEU A 125 -11.60 -0.69 -10.60
N SER A 126 -11.91 -1.93 -11.00
CA SER A 126 -10.89 -2.86 -11.54
C SER A 126 -10.32 -2.41 -12.89
N ASP A 127 -11.00 -1.51 -13.61
CA ASP A 127 -10.46 -0.90 -14.83
C ASP A 127 -9.39 0.17 -14.55
N GLN A 128 -9.17 0.52 -13.28
CA GLN A 128 -8.27 1.60 -12.85
C GLN A 128 -7.05 1.10 -12.05
N ASP A 129 -6.80 -0.19 -12.07
CA ASP A 129 -5.63 -0.79 -11.44
C ASP A 129 -4.33 -0.17 -11.98
N VAL A 130 -3.34 -0.05 -11.10
CA VAL A 130 -2.02 0.48 -11.45
C VAL A 130 -0.93 -0.58 -11.37
N ASP A 131 0.11 -0.34 -12.15
CA ASP A 131 1.37 -1.01 -12.02
C ASP A 131 2.10 -0.45 -10.79
N VAL A 132 2.29 -1.31 -9.79
CA VAL A 132 2.98 -0.95 -8.55
C VAL A 132 4.43 -1.39 -8.62
N TRP A 133 5.34 -0.45 -8.40
CA TRP A 133 6.77 -0.66 -8.35
C TRP A 133 7.28 -0.43 -6.93
N ASP A 134 8.11 -1.33 -6.41
CA ASP A 134 8.88 -1.03 -5.19
C ASP A 134 9.93 0.05 -5.52
N ALA A 135 10.18 0.98 -4.59
CA ALA A 135 11.12 2.08 -4.82
C ALA A 135 12.52 1.61 -5.26
N ASP A 136 13.01 0.49 -4.71
CA ASP A 136 14.28 -0.13 -5.14
C ASP A 136 14.21 -0.65 -6.59
N GLU A 137 13.13 -1.35 -6.94
CA GLU A 137 12.93 -1.88 -8.28
C GLU A 137 12.83 -0.75 -9.31
N TRP A 138 12.03 0.27 -9.01
CA TRP A 138 11.86 1.43 -9.88
C TRP A 138 13.18 2.18 -10.11
N LEU A 139 13.95 2.43 -9.04
CA LEU A 139 15.24 3.12 -9.15
C LEU A 139 16.26 2.30 -9.94
N PHE A 140 16.36 0.99 -9.70
CA PHE A 140 17.55 0.22 -10.10
C PHE A 140 17.29 -0.86 -11.15
N THR A 141 16.10 -0.91 -11.76
CA THR A 141 15.81 -1.82 -12.89
C THR A 141 16.77 -1.60 -14.05
N SER A 142 17.15 -0.35 -14.33
CA SER A 142 18.02 0.01 -15.46
C SER A 142 19.15 0.97 -15.12
N SER A 143 19.39 1.20 -13.83
CA SER A 143 20.35 2.19 -13.33
C SER A 143 21.11 1.64 -12.13
N THR A 144 22.22 2.28 -11.79
CA THR A 144 23.04 1.96 -10.63
C THR A 144 22.86 2.99 -9.52
N LEU A 145 23.42 2.71 -8.34
CA LEU A 145 23.46 3.66 -7.24
C LEU A 145 24.05 5.02 -7.65
N ILE A 146 25.14 5.01 -8.42
CA ILE A 146 25.88 6.21 -8.81
C ILE A 146 25.08 7.08 -9.78
N ASP A 147 24.21 6.49 -10.61
CA ASP A 147 23.38 7.22 -11.55
C ASP A 147 22.35 8.10 -10.82
N HIS A 148 21.85 7.64 -9.66
CA HIS A 148 20.88 8.37 -8.84
C HIS A 148 21.51 9.15 -7.68
N TRP A 149 22.68 8.72 -7.21
CA TRP A 149 23.40 9.34 -6.10
C TRP A 149 24.91 9.38 -6.42
N PRO A 150 25.35 10.36 -7.21
CA PRO A 150 26.76 10.51 -7.56
C PRO A 150 27.59 11.10 -6.43
N GLY A 151 28.91 10.97 -6.55
CA GLY A 151 29.87 11.51 -5.59
C GLY A 151 29.70 13.01 -5.34
N GLY A 152 29.71 13.40 -4.06
CA GLY A 152 29.54 14.78 -3.62
C GLY A 152 28.09 15.27 -3.53
N MET A 153 27.10 14.44 -3.87
CA MET A 153 25.68 14.73 -3.69
C MET A 153 25.21 14.27 -2.29
N SER A 154 24.42 15.08 -1.60
CA SER A 154 23.83 14.69 -0.31
C SER A 154 22.72 13.66 -0.52
N LEU A 155 22.42 12.84 0.51
CA LEU A 155 21.29 11.91 0.44
C LEU A 155 19.96 12.64 0.23
N ASP A 156 19.82 13.84 0.79
CA ASP A 156 18.58 14.62 0.67
C ASP A 156 18.39 15.12 -0.77
N ASP A 157 19.46 15.63 -1.41
CA ASP A 157 19.41 16.05 -2.83
C ASP A 157 19.15 14.87 -3.78
N ALA A 158 19.72 13.69 -3.49
CA ALA A 158 19.50 12.48 -4.27
C ALA A 158 18.02 12.02 -4.18
N VAL A 159 17.44 12.08 -2.97
CA VAL A 159 16.01 11.79 -2.77
C VAL A 159 15.16 12.80 -3.54
N ASP A 160 15.42 14.10 -3.39
CA ASP A 160 14.64 15.14 -4.07
C ASP A 160 14.72 15.02 -5.61
N SER A 161 15.89 14.67 -6.16
CA SER A 161 16.05 14.41 -7.59
C SER A 161 15.22 13.20 -8.03
N ALA A 162 15.28 12.09 -7.30
CA ALA A 162 14.53 10.88 -7.62
C ALA A 162 13.01 11.08 -7.48
N GLU A 163 12.55 11.83 -6.49
CA GLU A 163 11.13 12.20 -6.35
C GLU A 163 10.66 13.05 -7.53
N LYS A 164 11.50 13.97 -8.02
CA LYS A 164 11.18 14.76 -9.22
C LYS A 164 11.16 13.92 -10.49
N ASP A 165 12.06 12.95 -10.62
CA ASP A 165 12.03 12.02 -11.74
C ASP A 165 10.77 11.15 -11.69
N LYS A 166 10.38 10.70 -10.51
CA LYS A 166 9.12 9.99 -10.29
C LYS A 166 7.93 10.81 -10.80
N GLU A 167 7.85 12.09 -10.47
CA GLU A 167 6.78 12.99 -10.95
C GLU A 167 6.80 13.20 -12.47
N ASN A 168 7.98 13.21 -13.10
CA ASN A 168 8.11 13.49 -14.53
C ASN A 168 7.89 12.26 -15.43
N TYR A 169 8.25 11.07 -14.94
CA TYR A 169 8.32 9.86 -15.76
C TYR A 169 7.25 8.83 -15.43
N LEU A 170 6.66 8.84 -14.22
CA LEU A 170 5.55 7.94 -13.96
C LEU A 170 4.34 8.35 -14.79
N SER A 171 3.78 7.37 -15.48
CA SER A 171 2.46 7.53 -16.07
C SER A 171 1.38 7.63 -14.99
N SER A 172 0.18 8.08 -15.36
CA SER A 172 -0.96 8.09 -14.44
C SER A 172 -1.42 6.68 -13.99
N HIS A 173 -0.84 5.62 -14.54
CA HIS A 173 -1.15 4.22 -14.25
C HIS A 173 -0.02 3.49 -13.52
N GLU A 174 1.01 4.20 -13.04
CA GLU A 174 2.09 3.61 -12.27
C GLU A 174 2.19 4.29 -10.90
N VAL A 175 2.53 3.50 -9.89
CA VAL A 175 2.75 3.97 -8.52
C VAL A 175 4.03 3.36 -7.98
N VAL A 176 4.86 4.18 -7.34
CA VAL A 176 6.02 3.70 -6.60
C VAL A 176 5.69 3.67 -5.12
N VAL A 177 5.87 2.51 -4.49
CA VAL A 177 5.67 2.28 -3.05
C VAL A 177 7.01 2.11 -2.33
N GLY A 178 6.99 2.35 -1.01
CA GLY A 178 8.19 2.33 -0.18
C GLY A 178 8.96 3.65 -0.18
N SER A 179 10.13 3.65 0.46
CA SER A 179 10.93 4.87 0.66
C SER A 179 12.12 4.90 -0.27
N ILE A 180 12.17 5.89 -1.17
CA ILE A 180 13.33 6.18 -2.03
C ILE A 180 14.61 6.32 -1.19
N ARG A 181 14.52 7.04 -0.06
CA ARG A 181 15.64 7.17 0.88
C ARG A 181 16.15 5.82 1.37
N ASN A 182 15.25 4.94 1.81
CA ASN A 182 15.65 3.61 2.27
C ASN A 182 16.20 2.77 1.13
N ALA A 183 15.64 2.84 -0.07
CA ALA A 183 16.16 2.13 -1.24
C ALA A 183 17.61 2.56 -1.57
N LEU A 184 17.88 3.88 -1.58
CA LEU A 184 19.24 4.40 -1.75
C LEU A 184 20.20 3.91 -0.66
N LEU A 185 19.77 3.91 0.61
CA LEU A 185 20.58 3.44 1.74
C LEU A 185 20.84 1.92 1.69
N VAL A 186 19.83 1.12 1.36
CA VAL A 186 19.96 -0.34 1.23
C VAL A 186 20.94 -0.64 0.10
N ARG A 187 20.77 0.00 -1.06
CA ARG A 187 21.68 -0.20 -2.18
C ARG A 187 23.11 0.25 -1.87
N ALA A 188 23.28 1.37 -1.15
CA ALA A 188 24.61 1.81 -0.69
C ALA A 188 25.26 0.80 0.26
N LEU A 189 24.48 0.16 1.14
CA LEU A 189 24.97 -0.89 2.03
C LEU A 189 25.37 -2.15 1.24
N ASP A 190 24.58 -2.56 0.25
CA ASP A 190 24.93 -3.71 -0.62
C ASP A 190 26.27 -3.48 -1.34
N TYR A 191 26.50 -2.26 -1.83
CA TYR A 191 27.79 -1.88 -2.41
C TYR A 191 28.91 -1.84 -1.36
N PHE A 192 28.64 -1.34 -0.16
CA PHE A 192 29.62 -1.34 0.93
C PHE A 192 30.10 -2.77 1.24
N ASP A 193 29.19 -3.74 1.28
CA ASP A 193 29.51 -5.13 1.59
C ASP A 193 30.11 -5.90 0.40
N GLY A 194 29.68 -5.58 -0.83
CA GLY A 194 30.04 -6.33 -2.05
C GLY A 194 31.12 -5.69 -2.92
N GLU A 195 31.03 -4.38 -3.16
CA GLU A 195 31.88 -3.63 -4.08
C GLU A 195 32.29 -2.27 -3.49
N PRO A 196 33.00 -2.23 -2.33
CA PRO A 196 33.20 -1.01 -1.56
C PRO A 196 34.00 0.09 -2.30
N ALA A 197 34.78 -0.27 -3.32
CA ALA A 197 35.51 0.69 -4.15
C ALA A 197 34.62 1.47 -5.14
N ALA A 198 33.35 1.07 -5.30
CA ALA A 198 32.40 1.69 -6.23
C ALA A 198 31.48 2.74 -5.56
N ILE A 199 31.71 3.08 -4.29
CA ILE A 199 30.96 4.11 -3.58
C ILE A 199 31.85 5.28 -3.15
N TYR A 200 31.23 6.41 -2.81
CA TYR A 200 31.90 7.66 -2.48
C TYR A 200 31.77 8.00 -1.00
N VAL A 201 32.58 8.94 -0.52
CA VAL A 201 32.58 9.36 0.90
C VAL A 201 31.20 9.80 1.40
N ASN A 202 30.40 10.48 0.56
CA ASN A 202 29.04 10.91 0.93
C ASN A 202 28.09 9.74 1.20
N HIS A 203 28.31 8.56 0.59
CA HIS A 203 27.54 7.35 0.88
C HIS A 203 27.89 6.81 2.26
N ILE A 204 29.19 6.75 2.59
CA ILE A 204 29.67 6.29 3.89
C ILE A 204 29.15 7.18 5.02
N GLU A 205 29.24 8.50 4.85
CA GLU A 205 28.73 9.48 5.82
C GLU A 205 27.23 9.31 6.05
N ALA A 206 26.47 9.06 4.99
CA ALA A 206 25.04 8.84 5.07
C ALA A 206 24.68 7.48 5.70
N LEU A 207 25.39 6.40 5.38
CA LEU A 207 25.21 5.09 6.02
C LEU A 207 25.47 5.19 7.52
N LEU A 208 26.55 5.86 7.93
CA LEU A 208 26.89 6.08 9.34
C LEU A 208 25.82 6.92 10.05
N LYS A 209 25.42 8.06 9.45
CA LYS A 209 24.39 8.95 10.00
C LYS A 209 23.04 8.26 10.17
N ASN A 210 22.73 7.27 9.33
CA ASN A 210 21.49 6.47 9.40
C ASN A 210 21.69 5.14 10.13
N HIS A 211 22.79 4.98 10.87
CA HIS A 211 23.11 3.80 11.70
C HIS A 211 23.08 2.48 10.91
N LYS A 212 23.45 2.50 9.63
CA LYS A 212 23.59 1.31 8.79
C LYS A 212 24.97 0.64 8.94
N ILE A 213 25.97 1.42 9.30
CA ILE A 213 27.35 0.99 9.60
C ILE A 213 27.84 1.68 10.88
N THR A 214 28.94 1.20 11.44
CA THR A 214 29.60 1.77 12.63
C THR A 214 30.69 2.78 12.26
N GLU A 215 31.21 3.52 13.26
CA GLU A 215 32.35 4.42 13.07
C GLU A 215 33.64 3.67 12.68
N ASP A 216 33.81 2.45 13.20
CA ASP A 216 34.94 1.58 12.88
C ASP A 216 34.85 1.13 11.41
N ASP A 217 33.67 0.70 10.95
CA ASP A 217 33.41 0.33 9.55
C ASP A 217 33.73 1.48 8.58
N ALA A 218 33.29 2.69 8.92
CA ALA A 218 33.58 3.89 8.12
C ALA A 218 35.09 4.22 8.09
N SER A 219 35.76 4.11 9.24
CA SER A 219 37.20 4.38 9.35
C SER A 219 38.05 3.36 8.59
N ASP A 220 37.65 2.09 8.62
CA ASP A 220 38.28 1.01 7.86
C ASP A 220 38.13 1.22 6.36
N TRP A 221 36.95 1.63 5.91
CA TRP A 221 36.71 1.98 4.51
C TRP A 221 37.60 3.15 4.05
N VAL A 222 37.65 4.24 4.82
CA VAL A 222 38.50 5.41 4.48
C VAL A 222 39.98 5.02 4.42
N SER A 223 40.43 4.15 5.32
CA SER A 223 41.82 3.70 5.36
C SER A 223 42.20 2.84 4.14
N GLN A 224 41.24 2.11 3.58
CA GLN A 224 41.46 1.20 2.45
C GLN A 224 41.30 1.89 1.08
N PHE A 225 40.31 2.77 0.94
CA PHE A 225 39.91 3.31 -0.36
C PHE A 225 40.19 4.81 -0.53
N GLY A 226 40.48 5.53 0.57
CA GLY A 226 40.67 6.98 0.56
C GLY A 226 39.37 7.75 0.35
N ALA A 227 39.41 9.08 0.54
CA ALA A 227 38.27 9.95 0.24
C ALA A 227 38.21 10.20 -1.27
N ASN A 228 37.63 9.25 -2.01
CA ASN A 228 37.21 9.44 -3.41
C ASN A 228 35.86 10.17 -3.48
#